data_AF-A0A6N3JWL3-F1
#
_entry.id   AF-A0A6N3JWL3-F1
#
_cell.length_a   1.000
_cell.length_b   1.000
_cell.length_c   1.000
_cell.angle_alpha   90.00
_cell.angle_beta   90.00
_cell.angle_gamma   90.00
#
_symmetry.space_group_name_H-M   'P 1'
#
loop_
_entity.id
_entity.type
_entity.pdbx_description
1 polymer ?
#
loop_
_entity_poly.entity_id
_entity_poly.type
_entity_poly.pdbx_seq_one_letter_code
_entity_poly.pdbx_strand_id
1 'polypeptide(L)'
;MATIIVTGRHRPHEVMFLVLSALAGTAFVAGAKPPSTVEQLVDVWVLWTWYLLLLASGVIGLVGIALPDTYRTLVLELAAMHGQAAAPAVYAVALASTGSDRAGLAIAFCVAWSCASAWRGWQVWKALRLLRQAGDTG
;
A
#
# COMPACT_ATOMS: atom_id res chain seq x y z
N MET A 1 34.73 5.76 15.02
CA MET A 1 33.41 5.16 14.68
C MET A 1 32.78 6.02 13.61
N ALA A 2 32.65 5.52 12.38
CA ALA A 2 31.96 6.25 11.33
C ALA A 2 30.45 6.14 11.58
N THR A 3 29.81 7.23 11.99
CA THR A 3 28.35 7.31 12.09
C THR A 3 27.80 7.35 10.66
N ILE A 4 27.43 6.19 10.12
CA ILE A 4 26.68 6.11 8.88
C ILE A 4 25.26 6.57 9.19
N ILE A 5 24.99 7.86 8.97
CA ILE A 5 23.61 8.35 8.94
C ILE A 5 23.00 7.77 7.67
N VAL A 6 22.22 6.69 7.81
CA VAL A 6 21.37 6.19 6.72
C VAL A 6 20.19 7.16 6.58
N THR A 7 20.45 8.30 5.94
CA THR A 7 19.38 9.17 5.44
C THR A 7 18.59 8.39 4.39
N GLY A 8 17.27 8.25 4.59
CA GLY A 8 16.34 7.75 3.56
C GLY A 8 15.99 6.26 3.61
N ARG A 9 15.72 5.69 4.79
CA ARG A 9 15.13 4.33 4.89
C ARG A 9 13.74 4.25 4.25
N HIS A 10 12.93 5.28 4.42
CA HIS A 10 11.58 5.38 3.85
C HIS A 10 11.62 6.28 2.62
N ARG A 11 11.15 5.77 1.48
CA ARG A 11 11.12 6.55 0.25
C ARG A 11 9.94 7.51 0.30
N PRO A 12 10.12 8.80 -0.06
CA PRO A 12 9.08 9.80 0.13
C PRO A 12 7.79 9.46 -0.63
N HIS A 13 7.88 8.88 -1.83
CA HIS A 13 6.71 8.45 -2.60
C HIS A 13 5.93 7.31 -1.93
N GLU A 14 6.61 6.35 -1.30
CA GLU A 14 5.95 5.26 -0.56
C GLU A 14 5.17 5.84 0.62
N VAL A 15 5.77 6.79 1.36
CA VAL A 15 5.10 7.47 2.47
C VAL A 15 3.88 8.26 1.97
N MET A 16 4.01 8.99 0.86
CA MET A 16 2.88 9.74 0.30
C MET A 16 1.73 8.82 -0.14
N PHE A 17 2.02 7.63 -0.69
CA PHE A 17 0.98 6.64 -0.99
C PHE A 17 0.30 6.13 0.28
N LEU A 18 1.06 5.84 1.34
CA LEU A 18 0.48 5.43 2.63
C LEU A 18 -0.42 6.51 3.24
N VAL A 19 0.04 7.78 3.23
CA VAL A 19 -0.76 8.92 3.68
C VAL A 19 -2.03 9.05 2.84
N LEU A 20 -1.92 9.00 1.52
CA LEU A 20 -3.07 9.07 0.61
C LEU A 20 -4.07 7.95 0.91
N SER A 21 -3.60 6.71 1.10
CA SER A 21 -4.47 5.57 1.39
C SER A 21 -5.16 5.69 2.76
N ALA A 22 -4.44 6.15 3.78
CA ALA A 22 -5.01 6.42 5.09
C ALA A 22 -6.09 7.51 5.02
N LEU A 23 -5.81 8.62 4.32
CA LEU A 23 -6.75 9.73 4.16
C LEU A 23 -7.98 9.31 3.34
N ALA A 24 -7.79 8.65 2.20
CA ALA A 24 -8.88 8.20 1.34
C ALA A 24 -9.80 7.20 2.05
N GLY A 25 -9.23 6.22 2.74
CA GLY A 25 -9.97 5.25 3.54
C GLY A 25 -10.71 5.89 4.72
N THR A 26 -10.07 6.81 5.44
CA THR A 26 -10.67 7.52 6.57
C THR A 26 -11.83 8.41 6.11
N ALA A 27 -11.65 9.13 5.01
CA ALA A 27 -12.70 9.97 4.43
C ALA A 27 -13.93 9.12 4.07
N PHE A 28 -13.74 7.97 3.44
CA PHE A 28 -14.83 7.06 3.09
C PHE A 28 -15.57 6.53 4.34
N VAL A 29 -14.83 6.06 5.36
CA VAL A 29 -15.43 5.60 6.63
C VAL A 29 -16.16 6.74 7.35
N ALA A 30 -15.70 7.98 7.21
CA ALA A 30 -16.36 9.17 7.74
C ALA A 30 -17.61 9.61 6.92
N GLY A 31 -17.97 8.87 5.86
CA GLY A 31 -19.16 9.14 5.05
C GLY A 31 -18.91 9.98 3.80
N ALA A 32 -17.65 10.22 3.42
CA ALA A 32 -17.36 10.83 2.13
C ALA A 32 -17.81 9.90 1.00
N LYS A 33 -18.60 10.44 0.08
CA LYS A 33 -19.09 9.67 -1.06
C LYS A 33 -17.98 9.48 -2.10
N PRO A 34 -17.83 8.29 -2.68
CA PRO A 34 -16.96 8.10 -3.82
C PRO A 34 -17.40 9.01 -4.98
N PRO A 35 -16.50 9.37 -5.92
CA PRO A 35 -16.90 10.08 -7.13
C PRO A 35 -18.01 9.31 -7.83
N SER A 36 -19.04 10.01 -8.33
CA SER A 36 -20.22 9.39 -8.97
C SER A 36 -19.85 8.47 -10.14
N THR A 37 -18.77 8.78 -10.84
CA THR A 37 -18.20 7.93 -11.89
C THR A 37 -17.75 6.56 -11.36
N VAL A 38 -17.19 6.51 -10.16
CA VAL A 38 -16.69 5.27 -9.53
C VAL A 38 -17.84 4.47 -8.93
N GLU A 39 -18.80 5.15 -8.30
CA GLU A 39 -20.01 4.53 -7.72
C GLU A 39 -20.88 3.83 -8.79
N GLN A 40 -20.94 4.39 -10.00
CA GLN A 40 -21.71 3.80 -11.11
C GLN A 40 -21.00 2.62 -11.79
N LEU A 41 -19.67 2.53 -11.67
CA LEU A 41 -18.86 1.55 -12.38
C LEU A 41 -18.57 0.29 -11.57
N VAL A 42 -18.75 0.34 -10.24
CA VAL A 42 -18.23 -0.66 -9.32
C VAL A 42 -19.27 -1.01 -8.27
N ASP A 43 -19.50 -2.31 -8.04
CA ASP A 43 -20.38 -2.78 -6.98
C ASP A 43 -19.95 -2.28 -5.60
N VAL A 44 -20.94 -2.01 -4.75
CA VAL A 44 -20.74 -1.46 -3.40
C VAL A 44 -19.76 -2.29 -2.55
N TRP A 45 -19.76 -3.61 -2.66
CA TRP A 45 -18.88 -4.49 -1.89
C TRP A 45 -17.40 -4.35 -2.33
N VAL A 46 -17.15 -4.11 -3.61
CA VAL A 46 -15.79 -3.87 -4.14
C VAL A 46 -15.27 -2.53 -3.62
N LEU A 47 -16.12 -1.50 -3.55
CA LEU A 47 -15.76 -0.20 -2.99
C LEU A 47 -15.36 -0.32 -1.52
N TRP A 48 -16.16 -1.00 -0.71
CA TRP A 48 -15.82 -1.27 0.69
C TRP A 48 -14.49 -2.01 0.82
N THR A 49 -14.30 -3.07 0.04
CA THR A 49 -13.06 -3.86 0.06
C THR A 49 -11.85 -2.99 -0.29
N TRP A 50 -11.98 -2.16 -1.33
CA TRP A 50 -10.93 -1.26 -1.78
C TRP A 50 -10.57 -0.21 -0.73
N TYR A 51 -11.55 0.50 -0.17
CA TYR A 51 -11.31 1.52 0.85
C TYR A 51 -10.78 0.94 2.16
N LEU A 52 -11.24 -0.25 2.57
CA LEU A 52 -10.72 -0.92 3.77
C LEU A 52 -9.27 -1.37 3.59
N LEU A 53 -8.90 -1.87 2.41
CA LEU A 53 -7.50 -2.21 2.10
C LEU A 53 -6.60 -0.96 2.10
N LEU A 54 -7.07 0.15 1.51
CA LEU A 54 -6.36 1.43 1.56
C LEU A 54 -6.19 1.92 3.00
N LEU A 55 -7.25 1.92 3.79
CA LEU A 55 -7.22 2.37 5.18
C LEU A 55 -6.26 1.52 6.01
N ALA A 56 -6.44 0.21 6.00
CA ALA A 56 -5.64 -0.71 6.79
C ALA A 56 -4.16 -0.62 6.41
N SER A 57 -3.85 -0.63 5.11
CA SER A 57 -2.45 -0.53 4.65
C SER A 57 -1.81 0.82 4.98
N GLY A 58 -2.54 1.92 4.80
CA GLY A 58 -2.08 3.27 5.15
C GLY A 58 -1.76 3.39 6.65
N VAL A 59 -2.69 2.96 7.51
CA VAL A 59 -2.50 3.00 8.97
C VAL A 59 -1.34 2.09 9.40
N ILE A 60 -1.31 0.84 8.94
CA ILE A 60 -0.23 -0.11 9.28
C ILE A 60 1.13 0.43 8.85
N GLY A 61 1.25 0.99 7.65
CA GLY A 61 2.50 1.55 7.14
C GLY A 61 2.97 2.77 7.93
N LEU A 62 2.06 3.70 8.24
CA LEU A 62 2.36 4.89 9.04
C LEU A 62 2.76 4.54 10.48
N VAL A 63 2.06 3.59 11.11
CA VAL A 63 2.42 3.07 12.44
C VAL A 63 3.80 2.39 12.39
N GLY A 64 4.09 1.64 11.33
CA GLY A 64 5.40 1.03 11.11
C GLY A 64 6.54 2.05 11.16
N ILE A 65 6.37 3.19 10.48
CA ILE A 65 7.37 4.27 10.42
C ILE A 65 7.65 4.87 11.80
N ALA A 66 6.65 4.92 12.69
CA ALA A 66 6.79 5.49 14.02
C ALA A 66 7.47 4.55 15.04
N LEU A 67 7.70 3.28 14.69
CA LEU A 67 8.26 2.29 15.62
C LEU A 67 9.80 2.30 15.64
N PRO A 68 10.42 2.14 16.83
CA PRO A 68 11.88 2.11 16.97
C PRO A 68 12.50 0.74 16.66
N ASP A 69 11.70 -0.33 16.64
CA ASP A 69 12.16 -1.71 16.42
C ASP A 69 12.23 -2.05 14.93
N THR A 70 13.45 -2.24 14.42
CA THR A 70 13.72 -2.53 13.00
C THR A 70 12.93 -3.73 12.47
N TYR A 71 12.84 -4.83 13.25
CA TYR A 71 12.16 -6.05 12.81
C TYR A 71 10.66 -5.82 12.73
N ARG A 72 10.06 -5.25 13.78
CA ARG A 72 8.62 -4.93 13.81
C ARG A 72 8.25 -3.96 12.69
N THR A 73 9.07 -2.93 12.45
CA THR A 73 8.84 -1.99 11.34
C THR A 73 8.89 -2.71 9.99
N LEU A 74 9.83 -3.62 9.75
CA LEU A 74 9.89 -4.35 8.49
C LEU A 74 8.69 -5.30 8.29
N VAL A 75 8.19 -5.92 9.37
CA VAL A 75 6.98 -6.76 9.30
C VAL A 75 5.75 -5.91 8.95
N LEU A 76 5.59 -4.76 9.59
CA LEU A 76 4.48 -3.85 9.31
C LEU A 76 4.60 -3.21 7.93
N GLU A 77 5.81 -2.86 7.50
CA GLU A 77 6.07 -2.38 6.15
C GLU A 77 5.69 -3.44 5.10
N LEU A 78 6.04 -4.71 5.32
CA LEU A 78 5.63 -5.81 4.44
C LEU A 78 4.10 -5.96 4.38
N ALA A 79 3.43 -5.93 5.54
CA ALA A 79 1.97 -6.00 5.61
C ALA A 79 1.30 -4.81 4.88
N ALA A 80 1.82 -3.60 5.06
CA ALA A 80 1.36 -2.41 4.36
C ALA A 80 1.56 -2.56 2.84
N MET A 81 2.72 -3.05 2.39
CA MET A 81 2.99 -3.27 0.96
C MET A 81 2.04 -4.29 0.32
N HIS A 82 1.61 -5.32 1.05
CA HIS A 82 0.60 -6.26 0.54
C HIS A 82 -0.75 -5.58 0.31
N GLY A 83 -1.21 -4.76 1.25
CA GLY A 83 -2.45 -3.99 1.06
C GLY A 83 -2.33 -2.94 -0.04
N GLN A 84 -1.18 -2.27 -0.14
CA GLN A 84 -0.85 -1.32 -1.21
C GLN A 84 -0.70 -1.99 -2.59
N ALA A 85 -0.38 -3.27 -2.65
CA ALA A 85 -0.40 -4.03 -3.90
C ALA A 85 -1.83 -4.49 -4.25
N ALA A 86 -2.56 -4.99 -3.26
CA ALA A 86 -3.89 -5.57 -3.45
C ALA A 86 -4.96 -4.52 -3.75
N ALA A 87 -4.99 -3.39 -3.03
CA ALA A 87 -5.99 -2.35 -3.20
C ALA A 87 -6.06 -1.82 -4.66
N PRO A 88 -4.97 -1.29 -5.24
CA PRO A 88 -5.01 -0.83 -6.63
C PRO A 88 -5.21 -1.98 -7.63
N ALA A 89 -4.77 -3.21 -7.34
CA ALA A 89 -5.06 -4.36 -8.21
C ALA A 89 -6.55 -4.67 -8.28
N VAL A 90 -7.24 -4.73 -7.14
CA VAL A 90 -8.70 -4.95 -7.08
C VAL A 90 -9.43 -3.86 -7.87
N TYR A 91 -9.03 -2.60 -7.68
CA TYR A 91 -9.65 -1.47 -8.39
C TYR A 91 -9.36 -1.49 -9.89
N ALA A 92 -8.14 -1.85 -10.30
CA ALA A 92 -7.80 -2.01 -11.71
C ALA A 92 -8.62 -3.11 -12.39
N VAL A 93 -8.80 -4.26 -11.73
CA VAL A 93 -9.63 -5.37 -12.23
C VAL A 93 -11.10 -4.93 -12.34
N ALA A 94 -11.61 -4.23 -11.33
CA ALA A 94 -12.98 -3.69 -11.36
C ALA A 94 -13.18 -2.73 -12.54
N LEU A 95 -12.27 -1.77 -12.72
CA LEU A 95 -12.32 -0.85 -13.87
C LEU A 95 -12.19 -1.57 -15.21
N ALA A 96 -11.28 -2.54 -15.34
CA ALA A 96 -11.11 -3.32 -16.56
C ALA A 96 -12.37 -4.11 -16.91
N SER A 97 -13.09 -4.63 -15.91
CA SER A 97 -14.32 -5.40 -16.10
C SER A 97 -15.47 -4.59 -16.71
N THR A 98 -15.42 -3.25 -16.60
CA THR A 98 -16.41 -2.35 -17.19
C THR A 98 -16.30 -2.24 -18.72
N GLY A 99 -15.16 -2.65 -19.30
CA GLY A 99 -14.90 -2.51 -20.75
C GLY A 99 -14.79 -1.07 -21.24
N SER A 100 -14.64 -0.08 -20.35
CA SER A 100 -14.58 1.33 -20.73
C SER A 100 -13.19 1.75 -21.21
N ASP A 101 -13.08 2.17 -22.47
CA ASP A 101 -11.82 2.71 -23.03
C ASP A 101 -11.31 3.96 -22.28
N ARG A 102 -12.21 4.69 -21.62
CA ARG A 102 -11.87 5.88 -20.82
C ARG A 102 -11.14 5.54 -19.52
N ALA A 103 -11.18 4.28 -19.08
CA ALA A 103 -10.53 3.83 -17.85
C ALA A 103 -9.05 3.44 -18.04
N GLY A 104 -8.54 3.40 -19.28
CA GLY A 104 -7.21 2.87 -19.59
C GLY A 104 -6.06 3.49 -18.77
N LEU A 105 -6.04 4.81 -18.60
CA LEU A 105 -5.01 5.49 -17.80
C LEU A 105 -5.10 5.13 -16.31
N ALA A 106 -6.32 5.08 -15.76
CA ALA A 106 -6.55 4.74 -14.36
C ALA A 106 -6.15 3.29 -14.07
N ILE A 107 -6.47 2.37 -14.99
CA ILE A 107 -6.05 0.97 -14.93
C ILE A 107 -4.52 0.89 -14.95
N ALA A 108 -3.86 1.54 -15.91
CA ALA A 108 -2.40 1.54 -16.03
C ALA A 108 -1.72 2.10 -14.77
N PHE A 109 -2.23 3.19 -14.21
CA PHE A 109 -1.72 3.77 -12.97
C PHE A 109 -1.87 2.81 -11.78
N CYS A 110 -3.03 2.18 -11.63
CA CYS A 110 -3.27 1.22 -10.55
C CYS A 110 -2.41 -0.03 -10.69
N VAL A 111 -2.21 -0.54 -11.90
CA VAL A 111 -1.30 -1.66 -12.15
C VAL A 111 0.14 -1.27 -11.82
N ALA A 112 0.59 -0.08 -12.25
CA ALA A 112 1.94 0.41 -11.94
C ALA A 112 2.17 0.56 -10.42
N TRP A 113 1.20 1.13 -9.70
CA TRP A 113 1.22 1.21 -8.24
C TRP A 113 1.30 -0.18 -7.63
N SER A 114 0.42 -1.09 -8.04
CA SER A 114 0.39 -2.47 -7.52
C SER A 114 1.73 -3.18 -7.69
N CYS A 115 2.32 -3.10 -8.89
CA CYS A 115 3.63 -3.67 -9.20
C CYS A 115 4.75 -3.03 -8.36
N ALA A 116 4.75 -1.71 -8.20
CA ALA A 116 5.75 -1.01 -7.39
C ALA A 116 5.69 -1.45 -5.92
N SER A 117 4.47 -1.54 -5.35
CA SER A 117 4.25 -2.01 -3.98
C SER A 117 4.62 -3.47 -3.78
N ALA A 118 4.29 -4.35 -4.74
CA ALA A 118 4.69 -5.75 -4.71
C ALA A 118 6.21 -5.91 -4.77
N TRP A 119 6.87 -5.14 -5.64
CA TRP A 119 8.33 -5.13 -5.74
C TRP A 119 9.00 -4.66 -4.45
N ARG A 120 8.46 -3.60 -3.82
CA ARG A 120 8.93 -3.14 -2.51
C ARG A 120 8.71 -4.20 -1.43
N GLY A 121 7.53 -4.81 -1.37
CA GLY A 121 7.22 -5.91 -0.45
C GLY A 121 8.23 -7.05 -0.57
N TRP A 122 8.59 -7.44 -1.79
CA TRP A 122 9.62 -8.45 -2.03
C TRP A 122 11.01 -8.05 -1.50
N GLN A 123 11.43 -6.78 -1.67
CA GLN A 123 12.68 -6.28 -1.10
C GLN A 123 12.68 -6.37 0.43
N VAL A 124 11.57 -5.97 1.07
CA VAL A 124 11.41 -5.99 2.53
C VAL A 124 11.42 -7.43 3.05
N TRP A 125 10.73 -8.35 2.37
CA TRP A 125 10.70 -9.76 2.72
C TRP A 125 12.09 -10.42 2.64
N LYS A 126 12.88 -10.08 1.61
CA LYS A 126 14.28 -10.52 1.52
C LYS A 126 15.11 -10.01 2.71
N ALA A 127 14.97 -8.74 3.07
CA ALA A 127 15.66 -8.16 4.22
C ALA A 127 15.27 -8.86 5.53
N LEU A 128 13.98 -9.15 5.74
CA LEU A 128 13.50 -9.91 6.90
C LEU A 128 14.11 -11.31 6.98
N ARG A 129 14.21 -12.02 5.86
CA ARG A 129 14.85 -13.34 5.81
C ARG A 129 16.31 -13.29 6.22
N LEU A 130 17.07 -12.30 5.72
CA LEU A 130 18.47 -12.12 6.07
C LEU A 130 18.67 -11.79 7.54
N LEU A 131 17.85 -10.91 8.11
CA LEU A 131 17.90 -10.58 9.54
C LEU A 131 17.62 -11.78 10.43
N ARG A 132 16.65 -12.62 10.04
CA ARG A 132 16.33 -13.85 10.78
C ARG A 132 17.51 -14.82 10.75
N GLN A 133 18.12 -15.03 9.58
CA GLN A 133 19.30 -15.89 9.45
C GLN A 133 20.50 -15.40 10.29
N ALA A 134 20.74 -14.09 10.33
CA ALA A 134 21.81 -13.51 11.15
C ALA A 134 21.55 -13.63 12.66
N GLY A 135 20.28 -13.51 13.08
CA GLY A 135 19.86 -13.69 14.47
C GLY A 135 19.91 -15.14 14.95
N ASP A 136 19.73 -16.11 14.05
CA ASP A 136 19.84 -17.55 14.36
C ASP A 136 21.30 -18.04 14.48
N THR A 137 22.28 -17.23 14.06
CA THR A 137 23.73 -17.57 14.06
C THR A 137 24.55 -16.93 15.18
N GLY A 138 23.94 -16.13 16.05
CA GLY A 138 24.59 -15.48 17.20
C GLY A 138 24.11 -16.04 18.52
#